data_AF-A0A410PPI4-F1
#
_entry.id   AF-A0A410PPI4-F1
#
_cell.length_a   1.000
_cell.length_b   1.000
_cell.length_c   1.000
_cell.angle_alpha   90.00
_cell.angle_beta   90.00
_cell.angle_gamma   90.00
#
_symmetry.space_group_name_H-M   'P 1'
#
loop_
_entity.id
_entity.type
_entity.pdbx_description
1 polymer ?
#
loop_
_entity_poly.entity_id
_entity_poly.type
_entity_poly.pdbx_seq_one_letter_code
_entity_poly.pdbx_strand_id
1 'polypeptide(L)'
;MKKTYTVTDAEGDTITVVEKLDGSVIRTLNNQASGTSLTVDLTTQWPSLSLASHTITIGVTDSKGLAGATRTWTFTKTNSAPRAPIIISPVNLTRVDTAGFDAAFTVSTDAEGDAQTLCVQLADDSAFTTGVRTITSGLKRYNSSTKVWDDVSNATNSDSGKSFKFNITGLTVNTTKYIRVGSIDTAGSNTTSWSAAIQIKVGNKLEFTTLPSALDFMPTRLNVIDKKTVDSKATIKVFACNNALDVAPTWENITTQYNYNEAYVFTNTTKTGNQWAVAVKYQISANDAAGEISVDAIGVGVS
;
A
#
# COMPACT_ATOMS: atom_id res chain seq x y z
N MET A 1 -33.98 -8.95 4.34
CA MET A 1 -34.58 -9.41 3.05
C MET A 1 -36.10 -9.57 3.24
N LYS A 2 -36.93 -9.14 2.28
CA LYS A 2 -38.40 -9.32 2.32
C LYS A 2 -38.90 -9.96 1.03
N LYS A 3 -39.89 -10.85 1.11
CA LYS A 3 -40.54 -11.47 -0.05
C LYS A 3 -42.05 -11.51 0.14
N THR A 4 -42.79 -10.98 -0.82
CA THR A 4 -44.25 -10.96 -0.82
C THR A 4 -44.82 -12.18 -1.56
N TYR A 5 -45.94 -12.71 -1.06
CA TYR A 5 -46.68 -13.82 -1.65
C TYR A 5 -48.17 -13.69 -1.31
N THR A 6 -49.02 -14.35 -2.10
CA THR A 6 -50.47 -14.37 -1.90
C THR A 6 -50.93 -15.79 -1.61
N VAL A 7 -51.89 -15.94 -0.70
CA VAL A 7 -52.55 -17.22 -0.42
C VAL A 7 -53.97 -17.20 -0.94
N THR A 8 -54.41 -18.28 -1.57
CA THR A 8 -55.74 -18.43 -2.15
C THR A 8 -56.26 -19.83 -1.90
N ASP A 9 -57.55 -19.91 -1.66
CA ASP A 9 -58.33 -21.12 -1.52
C ASP A 9 -59.52 -21.06 -2.50
N ALA A 10 -59.87 -22.18 -3.13
CA ALA A 10 -60.86 -22.23 -4.20
C ALA A 10 -62.30 -22.17 -3.67
N GLU A 11 -62.52 -22.71 -2.47
CA GLU A 11 -63.79 -22.75 -1.75
C GLU A 11 -63.98 -21.50 -0.88
N GLY A 12 -62.93 -20.70 -0.72
CA GLY A 12 -62.93 -19.47 0.08
C GLY A 12 -62.71 -19.73 1.57
N ASP A 13 -62.24 -20.91 1.94
CA ASP A 13 -61.90 -21.26 3.32
C ASP A 13 -60.71 -20.42 3.82
N THR A 14 -60.61 -20.26 5.14
CA THR A 14 -59.45 -19.59 5.74
C THR A 14 -58.22 -20.50 5.71
N ILE A 15 -57.05 -19.88 5.64
CA ILE A 15 -55.78 -20.56 5.39
C ILE A 15 -54.85 -20.35 6.59
N THR A 16 -54.28 -21.45 7.09
CA THR A 16 -53.13 -21.44 7.98
C THR A 16 -51.85 -21.47 7.16
N VAL A 17 -50.95 -20.54 7.41
CA VAL A 17 -49.67 -20.40 6.71
C VAL A 17 -48.53 -20.68 7.67
N VAL A 18 -47.63 -21.56 7.29
CA VAL A 18 -46.39 -21.86 8.03
C VAL A 18 -45.20 -21.45 7.17
N GLU A 19 -44.43 -20.49 7.67
CA GLU A 19 -43.21 -20.00 7.05
C GLU A 19 -42.00 -20.65 7.72
N LYS A 20 -41.11 -21.20 6.91
CA LYS A 20 -39.87 -21.84 7.35
C LYS A 20 -38.66 -21.21 6.70
N LEU A 21 -37.59 -21.07 7.47
CA LEU A 21 -36.23 -20.73 7.01
C LEU A 21 -35.34 -21.95 7.26
N ASP A 22 -34.73 -22.49 6.21
CA ASP A 22 -33.91 -23.71 6.27
C ASP A 22 -34.59 -24.87 7.01
N GLY A 23 -35.90 -25.05 6.74
CA GLY A 23 -36.73 -26.08 7.36
C GLY A 23 -37.24 -25.75 8.77
N SER A 24 -36.70 -24.74 9.44
CA SER A 24 -37.14 -24.30 10.77
C SER A 24 -38.29 -23.30 10.69
N VAL A 25 -39.37 -23.51 11.46
CA VAL A 25 -40.52 -22.59 11.47
C VAL A 25 -40.10 -21.25 12.07
N ILE A 26 -40.32 -20.18 11.31
CA ILE A 26 -40.04 -18.80 11.75
C ILE A 26 -41.32 -18.01 12.04
N ARG A 27 -42.45 -18.42 11.45
CA ARG A 27 -43.75 -17.78 11.68
C ARG A 27 -44.91 -18.70 11.29
N THR A 28 -45.98 -18.67 12.08
CA THR A 28 -47.27 -19.29 11.74
C THR A 28 -48.35 -18.22 11.79
N LEU A 29 -49.13 -18.12 10.72
CA LEU A 29 -50.25 -17.19 10.59
C LEU A 29 -51.52 -18.00 10.41
N ASN A 30 -52.45 -17.90 11.37
CA ASN A 30 -53.71 -18.63 11.34
C ASN A 30 -54.83 -17.77 10.73
N ASN A 31 -55.86 -18.42 10.19
CA ASN A 31 -57.11 -17.78 9.74
C ASN A 31 -56.92 -16.67 8.70
N GLN A 32 -55.97 -16.83 7.77
CA GLN A 32 -55.76 -15.86 6.69
C GLN A 32 -56.87 -16.01 5.65
N ALA A 33 -57.50 -14.91 5.23
CA ALA A 33 -58.53 -14.95 4.21
C ALA A 33 -57.94 -15.27 2.82
N SER A 34 -58.70 -15.97 1.98
CA SER A 34 -58.34 -16.18 0.57
C SER A 34 -58.10 -14.84 -0.14
N GLY A 35 -57.02 -14.74 -0.91
CA GLY A 35 -56.58 -13.52 -1.60
C GLY A 35 -55.67 -12.61 -0.77
N THR A 36 -55.37 -12.93 0.48
CA THR A 36 -54.50 -12.09 1.34
C THR A 36 -53.06 -12.08 0.82
N SER A 37 -52.51 -10.87 0.67
CA SER A 37 -51.09 -10.66 0.37
C SER A 37 -50.28 -10.56 1.67
N LEU A 38 -49.30 -11.44 1.80
CA LEU A 38 -48.44 -11.60 2.97
C LEU A 38 -46.99 -11.36 2.59
N THR A 39 -46.16 -11.00 3.58
CA THR A 39 -44.73 -10.78 3.36
C THR A 39 -43.92 -11.51 4.41
N VAL A 40 -43.08 -12.45 3.99
CA VAL A 40 -42.03 -13.01 4.84
C VAL A 40 -40.92 -11.97 4.96
N ASP A 41 -40.56 -11.65 6.20
CA ASP A 41 -39.55 -10.64 6.53
C ASP A 41 -38.45 -11.30 7.36
N LEU A 42 -37.27 -11.43 6.76
CA LEU A 42 -36.11 -12.04 7.40
C LEU A 42 -35.24 -11.02 8.16
N THR A 43 -35.71 -9.79 8.40
CA THR A 43 -34.86 -8.74 9.01
C THR A 43 -34.26 -9.17 10.35
N THR A 44 -34.99 -9.94 11.17
CA THR A 44 -34.49 -10.41 12.48
C THR A 44 -33.57 -11.63 12.36
N GLN A 45 -33.78 -12.50 11.37
CA GLN A 45 -32.97 -13.71 11.16
C GLN A 45 -31.72 -13.43 10.32
N TRP A 46 -31.74 -12.40 9.47
CA TRP A 46 -30.67 -12.12 8.51
C TRP A 46 -29.27 -12.01 9.14
N PRO A 47 -29.07 -11.33 10.29
CA PRO A 47 -27.73 -11.21 10.89
C PRO A 47 -27.11 -12.55 11.28
N SER A 48 -27.91 -13.55 11.69
CA SER A 48 -27.41 -14.85 12.15
C SER A 48 -27.23 -15.88 11.03
N LEU A 49 -27.68 -15.59 9.81
CA LEU A 49 -27.46 -16.47 8.66
C LEU A 49 -25.99 -16.52 8.26
N SER A 50 -25.50 -17.74 8.01
CA SER A 50 -24.17 -17.98 7.45
C SER A 50 -24.05 -17.44 6.02
N LEU A 51 -22.82 -17.25 5.52
CA LEU A 51 -22.57 -16.93 4.11
C LEU A 51 -22.74 -18.19 3.24
N ALA A 52 -23.99 -18.61 3.01
CA ALA A 52 -24.32 -19.83 2.30
C ALA A 52 -25.64 -19.70 1.52
N SER A 53 -26.02 -20.79 0.85
CA SER A 53 -27.36 -20.92 0.26
C SER A 53 -28.37 -21.26 1.35
N HIS A 54 -29.53 -20.61 1.29
CA HIS A 54 -30.62 -20.69 2.24
C HIS A 54 -31.96 -20.82 1.50
N THR A 55 -32.95 -21.38 2.19
CA THR A 55 -34.29 -21.60 1.62
C THR A 55 -35.38 -21.01 2.50
N ILE A 56 -36.35 -20.37 1.86
CA ILE A 56 -37.63 -19.99 2.48
C ILE A 56 -38.68 -20.93 1.94
N THR A 57 -39.42 -21.60 2.83
CA THR A 57 -40.52 -22.49 2.45
C THR A 57 -41.82 -22.00 3.08
N ILE A 58 -42.86 -21.86 2.25
CA ILE A 58 -44.20 -21.50 2.66
C ILE A 58 -45.11 -22.70 2.42
N GLY A 59 -45.60 -23.29 3.50
CA GLY A 59 -46.63 -24.33 3.46
C GLY A 59 -47.97 -23.76 3.92
N VAL A 60 -49.06 -24.25 3.34
CA VAL A 60 -50.42 -23.82 3.71
C VAL A 60 -51.31 -25.02 4.05
N THR A 61 -52.31 -24.79 4.89
CA THR A 61 -53.35 -25.77 5.25
C THR A 61 -54.67 -25.02 5.35
N ASP A 62 -55.73 -25.53 4.74
CA ASP A 62 -57.05 -24.91 4.83
C ASP A 62 -57.68 -25.09 6.22
N SER A 63 -58.83 -24.46 6.44
CA SER A 63 -59.57 -24.56 7.70
C SER A 63 -60.17 -25.94 7.98
N LYS A 64 -60.20 -26.83 6.98
CA LYS A 64 -60.68 -28.22 7.08
C LYS A 64 -59.55 -29.21 7.35
N GLY A 65 -58.30 -28.74 7.39
CA GLY A 65 -57.11 -29.54 7.64
C GLY A 65 -56.47 -30.15 6.39
N LEU A 66 -56.92 -29.79 5.18
CA LEU A 66 -56.31 -30.22 3.93
C LEU A 66 -55.01 -29.43 3.69
N ALA A 67 -53.90 -30.16 3.51
CA ALA A 67 -52.62 -29.55 3.16
C ALA A 67 -52.66 -29.03 1.71
N GLY A 68 -52.28 -27.77 1.53
CA GLY A 68 -52.21 -27.15 0.21
C GLY A 68 -50.79 -27.14 -0.37
N ALA A 69 -50.58 -26.27 -1.36
CA ALA A 69 -49.30 -26.17 -2.06
C ALA A 69 -48.17 -25.66 -1.14
N THR A 70 -46.96 -26.16 -1.39
CA THR A 70 -45.74 -25.63 -0.78
C THR A 70 -44.95 -24.84 -1.83
N ARG A 71 -44.49 -23.65 -1.46
CA ARG A 71 -43.57 -22.85 -2.29
C ARG A 71 -42.22 -22.74 -1.62
N THR A 72 -41.15 -22.91 -2.39
CA THR A 72 -39.78 -22.76 -1.92
C THR A 72 -39.05 -21.72 -2.75
N TRP A 73 -38.37 -20.79 -2.08
CA TRP A 73 -37.42 -19.86 -2.68
C TRP A 73 -36.03 -20.10 -2.13
N THR A 74 -35.04 -20.12 -3.00
CA THR A 74 -33.62 -20.22 -2.63
C THR A 74 -32.97 -18.85 -2.79
N PHE A 75 -32.12 -18.47 -1.83
CA PHE A 75 -31.23 -17.31 -1.93
C PHE A 75 -29.84 -17.68 -1.42
N THR A 76 -28.83 -16.89 -1.75
CA THR A 76 -27.47 -17.06 -1.23
C THR A 76 -27.06 -15.78 -0.54
N LYS A 77 -26.57 -15.88 0.69
CA LYS A 77 -25.95 -14.77 1.41
C LYS A 77 -24.46 -14.76 1.09
N THR A 78 -23.98 -13.65 0.55
CA THR A 78 -22.57 -13.44 0.18
C THR A 78 -22.00 -12.24 0.93
N ASN A 79 -20.68 -12.22 1.11
CA ASN A 79 -19.93 -11.01 1.47
C ASN A 79 -18.75 -10.92 0.52
N SER A 80 -18.53 -9.75 -0.05
CA SER A 80 -17.48 -9.54 -1.04
C SER A 80 -16.22 -9.01 -0.35
N ALA A 81 -15.06 -9.20 -0.97
CA ALA A 81 -13.88 -8.45 -0.57
C ALA A 81 -14.09 -6.96 -0.90
N PRO A 82 -13.46 -6.03 -0.15
CA PRO A 82 -13.48 -4.62 -0.53
C PRO A 82 -12.74 -4.43 -1.84
N ARG A 83 -12.95 -3.30 -2.53
CA ARG A 83 -12.15 -3.00 -3.72
C ARG A 83 -10.68 -2.77 -3.36
N ALA A 84 -9.79 -3.25 -4.24
CA ALA A 84 -8.35 -3.14 -4.05
C ALA A 84 -7.89 -1.68 -3.90
N PRO A 85 -6.97 -1.38 -2.95
CA PRO A 85 -6.30 -0.08 -2.86
C PRO A 85 -5.41 0.19 -4.07
N ILE A 86 -5.01 1.47 -4.23
CA ILE A 86 -4.06 1.90 -5.27
C ILE A 86 -2.87 2.59 -4.61
N ILE A 87 -1.66 2.07 -4.83
CA ILE A 87 -0.43 2.72 -4.34
C ILE A 87 -0.20 4.02 -5.12
N ILE A 88 0.04 5.12 -4.39
CA ILE A 88 0.36 6.43 -4.96
C ILE A 88 1.82 6.83 -4.70
N SER A 89 2.45 6.29 -3.65
CA SER A 89 3.87 6.48 -3.35
C SER A 89 4.40 5.32 -2.49
N PRO A 90 5.63 4.84 -2.70
CA PRO A 90 6.51 5.20 -3.82
C PRO A 90 5.94 4.72 -5.16
N VAL A 91 6.46 5.25 -6.26
CA VAL A 91 6.13 4.73 -7.59
C VAL A 91 7.04 3.53 -7.91
N ASN A 92 6.69 2.78 -8.95
CA ASN A 92 7.48 1.62 -9.35
C ASN A 92 8.93 2.01 -9.67
N LEU A 93 9.87 1.19 -9.20
CA LEU A 93 11.33 1.32 -9.30
C LEU A 93 11.97 2.46 -8.50
N THR A 94 11.20 3.21 -7.70
CA THR A 94 11.75 4.23 -6.81
C THR A 94 12.80 3.65 -5.85
N ARG A 95 13.87 4.43 -5.62
CA ARG A 95 14.83 4.17 -4.56
C ARG A 95 14.33 4.74 -3.25
N VAL A 96 14.40 3.96 -2.18
CA VAL A 96 13.92 4.36 -0.85
C VAL A 96 15.03 4.34 0.18
N ASP A 97 14.88 5.13 1.24
CA ASP A 97 15.84 5.16 2.34
C ASP A 97 15.75 3.89 3.19
N THR A 98 16.90 3.44 3.70
CA THR A 98 17.02 2.32 4.63
C THR A 98 16.46 2.62 6.01
N ALA A 99 16.44 3.89 6.42
CA ALA A 99 15.86 4.35 7.68
C ALA A 99 14.33 4.16 7.68
N GLY A 100 13.71 4.29 6.50
CA GLY A 100 12.31 4.01 6.26
C GLY A 100 11.67 5.01 5.30
N PHE A 101 10.46 4.67 4.86
CA PHE A 101 9.67 5.51 3.96
C PHE A 101 8.17 5.24 4.16
N ASP A 102 7.34 6.16 3.69
CA ASP A 102 5.89 6.00 3.73
C ASP A 102 5.38 5.34 2.43
N ALA A 103 4.69 4.22 2.56
CA ALA A 103 3.86 3.67 1.50
C ALA A 103 2.48 4.31 1.59
N ALA A 104 2.21 5.28 0.72
CA ALA A 104 0.94 5.97 0.60
C ALA A 104 0.07 5.35 -0.51
N PHE A 105 -1.23 5.28 -0.27
CA PHE A 105 -2.19 4.67 -1.16
C PHE A 105 -3.58 5.29 -0.98
N THR A 106 -4.47 5.07 -1.93
CA THR A 106 -5.90 5.38 -1.79
C THR A 106 -6.71 4.10 -1.62
N VAL A 107 -7.86 4.23 -0.96
CA VAL A 107 -8.83 3.14 -0.75
C VAL A 107 -10.10 3.38 -1.55
N SER A 108 -10.92 2.35 -1.68
CA SER A 108 -12.22 2.41 -2.34
C SER A 108 -13.31 1.84 -1.44
N THR A 109 -14.50 1.60 -1.98
CA THR A 109 -15.64 1.11 -1.22
C THR A 109 -15.63 -0.41 -1.12
N ASP A 110 -16.22 -0.88 -0.04
CA ASP A 110 -16.75 -2.23 0.14
C ASP A 110 -18.21 -2.28 -0.36
N ALA A 111 -18.63 -3.40 -0.95
CA ALA A 111 -19.95 -3.51 -1.58
C ALA A 111 -21.09 -3.60 -0.56
N GLU A 112 -20.83 -4.22 0.59
CA GLU A 112 -21.77 -4.40 1.69
C GLU A 112 -21.73 -3.24 2.70
N GLY A 113 -20.74 -2.36 2.58
CA GLY A 113 -20.60 -1.16 3.41
C GLY A 113 -19.76 -1.37 4.65
N ASP A 114 -19.04 -2.49 4.69
CA ASP A 114 -18.26 -2.91 5.84
C ASP A 114 -17.01 -2.03 6.05
N ALA A 115 -16.54 -1.99 7.30
CA ALA A 115 -15.26 -1.37 7.61
C ALA A 115 -14.11 -2.25 7.12
N GLN A 116 -13.09 -1.61 6.57
CA GLN A 116 -11.95 -2.22 5.92
C GLN A 116 -10.71 -2.12 6.81
N THR A 117 -10.10 -3.27 7.12
CA THR A 117 -8.77 -3.30 7.74
C THR A 117 -7.71 -3.24 6.64
N LEU A 118 -6.70 -2.39 6.80
CA LEU A 118 -5.68 -2.14 5.77
C LEU A 118 -4.33 -2.72 6.18
N CYS A 119 -3.52 -3.12 5.19
CA CYS A 119 -2.16 -3.59 5.44
C CYS A 119 -1.23 -3.31 4.26
N VAL A 120 0.08 -3.36 4.52
CA VAL A 120 1.11 -3.42 3.46
C VAL A 120 1.88 -4.72 3.58
N GLN A 121 2.13 -5.37 2.45
CA GLN A 121 3.05 -6.49 2.34
C GLN A 121 4.32 -6.09 1.60
N LEU A 122 5.45 -6.57 2.11
CA LEU A 122 6.74 -6.55 1.46
C LEU A 122 7.22 -7.98 1.22
N ALA A 123 7.93 -8.23 0.12
CA ALA A 123 8.54 -9.51 -0.18
C ALA A 123 9.85 -9.36 -0.97
N ASP A 124 10.62 -10.43 -1.03
CA ASP A 124 11.86 -10.53 -1.83
C ASP A 124 11.58 -10.89 -3.29
N ASP A 125 10.40 -11.42 -3.58
CA ASP A 125 9.96 -11.83 -4.91
C ASP A 125 8.58 -11.25 -5.27
N SER A 126 8.31 -11.14 -6.56
CA SER A 126 7.05 -10.58 -7.09
C SER A 126 5.82 -11.46 -6.83
N ALA A 127 6.01 -12.74 -6.51
CA ALA A 127 4.92 -13.64 -6.16
C ALA A 127 4.55 -13.59 -4.66
N PHE A 128 5.30 -12.83 -3.85
CA PHE A 128 5.11 -12.73 -2.41
C PHE A 128 5.19 -14.09 -1.71
N THR A 129 6.24 -14.85 -1.99
CA THR A 129 6.47 -16.20 -1.44
C THR A 129 7.68 -16.28 -0.51
N THR A 130 8.62 -15.36 -0.63
CA THR A 130 9.91 -15.32 0.07
C THR A 130 10.08 -14.00 0.81
N GLY A 131 10.58 -14.06 2.04
CA GLY A 131 10.86 -12.87 2.85
C GLY A 131 9.64 -11.99 3.14
N VAL A 132 8.45 -12.60 3.17
CA VAL A 132 7.18 -11.86 3.28
C VAL A 132 7.05 -11.23 4.68
N ARG A 133 6.82 -9.93 4.70
CA ARG A 133 6.49 -9.17 5.91
C ARG A 133 5.19 -8.42 5.70
N THR A 134 4.25 -8.57 6.63
CA THR A 134 2.98 -7.83 6.63
C THR A 134 2.99 -6.78 7.74
N ILE A 135 2.60 -5.55 7.41
CA ILE A 135 2.46 -4.42 8.33
C ILE A 135 0.98 -4.08 8.43
N THR A 136 0.43 -4.11 9.65
CA THR A 136 -0.99 -3.84 9.95
C THR A 136 -1.18 -2.72 10.96
N SER A 137 -0.10 -2.19 11.54
CA SER A 137 -0.13 -1.15 12.58
C SER A 137 0.48 0.16 12.09
N GLY A 138 0.05 1.28 12.70
CA GLY A 138 0.54 2.62 12.33
C GLY A 138 -0.10 3.19 11.07
N LEU A 139 -1.34 2.78 10.80
CA LEU A 139 -2.14 3.31 9.69
C LEU A 139 -2.47 4.78 9.96
N LYS A 140 -2.21 5.63 8.97
CA LYS A 140 -2.59 7.04 9.02
C LYS A 140 -3.47 7.41 7.83
N ARG A 141 -4.43 8.30 8.05
CA ARG A 141 -5.29 8.89 7.00
C ARG A 141 -4.98 10.37 6.86
N TYR A 142 -4.89 10.85 5.63
CA TYR A 142 -4.69 12.27 5.38
C TYR A 142 -5.98 13.05 5.57
N ASN A 143 -5.91 14.12 6.37
CA ASN A 143 -6.99 15.06 6.58
C ASN A 143 -6.72 16.33 5.75
N SER A 144 -7.49 16.51 4.68
CA SER A 144 -7.29 17.63 3.75
C SER A 144 -7.60 18.99 4.36
N SER A 145 -8.48 19.06 5.37
CA SER A 145 -8.85 20.30 6.04
C SER A 145 -7.73 20.81 6.95
N THR A 146 -7.11 19.91 7.71
CA THR A 146 -6.02 20.26 8.64
C THR A 146 -4.63 20.12 8.01
N LYS A 147 -4.52 19.44 6.88
CA LYS A 147 -3.26 19.05 6.22
C LYS A 147 -2.37 18.17 7.10
N VAL A 148 -2.98 17.36 7.96
CA VAL A 148 -2.30 16.46 8.91
C VAL A 148 -2.63 15.00 8.59
N TRP A 149 -1.73 14.10 8.99
CA TRP A 149 -1.94 12.65 8.95
C TRP A 149 -2.44 12.16 10.31
N ASP A 150 -3.71 11.80 10.39
CA ASP A 150 -4.37 11.33 11.61
C ASP A 150 -4.20 9.81 11.76
N ASP A 151 -3.90 9.33 12.97
CA ASP A 151 -3.89 7.90 13.28
C ASP A 151 -5.32 7.33 13.24
N VAL A 152 -5.50 6.21 12.51
CA VAL A 152 -6.78 5.53 12.35
C VAL A 152 -6.59 4.02 12.38
N SER A 153 -7.64 3.26 12.66
CA SER A 153 -7.57 1.79 12.73
C SER A 153 -8.17 1.06 11.53
N ASN A 154 -9.01 1.74 10.73
CA ASN A 154 -9.71 1.18 9.59
C ASN A 154 -10.06 2.28 8.58
N ALA A 155 -10.55 1.86 7.41
CA ALA A 155 -11.22 2.72 6.45
C ALA A 155 -12.69 2.32 6.32
N THR A 156 -13.54 3.26 5.94
CA THR A 156 -14.94 3.01 5.62
C THR A 156 -15.26 3.48 4.21
N ASN A 157 -16.46 3.20 3.71
CA ASN A 157 -16.90 3.71 2.40
C ASN A 157 -16.85 5.25 2.30
N SER A 158 -16.99 5.97 3.42
CA SER A 158 -16.86 7.43 3.45
C SER A 158 -15.42 7.93 3.24
N ASP A 159 -14.44 7.01 3.27
CA ASP A 159 -13.03 7.29 3.02
C ASP A 159 -12.59 6.95 1.59
N SER A 160 -13.51 6.50 0.73
CA SER A 160 -13.20 6.19 -0.66
C SER A 160 -12.54 7.39 -1.35
N GLY A 161 -11.38 7.14 -1.97
CA GLY A 161 -10.56 8.15 -2.65
C GLY A 161 -9.64 8.97 -1.73
N LYS A 162 -9.75 8.86 -0.40
CA LYS A 162 -8.81 9.52 0.53
C LYS A 162 -7.49 8.78 0.57
N SER A 163 -6.43 9.52 0.92
CA SER A 163 -5.09 8.98 1.05
C SER A 163 -4.84 8.40 2.45
N PHE A 164 -4.22 7.24 2.46
CA PHE A 164 -3.74 6.52 3.64
C PHE A 164 -2.25 6.25 3.49
N LYS A 165 -1.57 5.95 4.59
CA LYS A 165 -0.19 5.48 4.56
C LYS A 165 0.17 4.55 5.71
N PHE A 166 1.18 3.72 5.45
CA PHE A 166 1.95 3.01 6.47
C PHE A 166 3.41 3.41 6.35
N ASN A 167 4.09 3.51 7.49
CA ASN A 167 5.54 3.69 7.51
C ASN A 167 6.25 2.32 7.48
N ILE A 168 7.24 2.17 6.60
CA ILE A 168 8.00 0.95 6.40
C ILE A 168 9.44 1.21 6.82
N THR A 169 9.96 0.39 7.73
CA THR A 169 11.31 0.50 8.31
C THR A 169 12.02 -0.86 8.31
N GLY A 170 13.30 -0.90 8.71
CA GLY A 170 14.03 -2.17 8.90
C GLY A 170 14.36 -2.87 7.59
N LEU A 171 14.86 -2.10 6.61
CA LEU A 171 15.18 -2.58 5.27
C LEU A 171 16.70 -2.76 5.12
N THR A 172 17.11 -3.80 4.41
CA THR A 172 18.51 -4.07 4.10
C THR A 172 18.94 -3.31 2.85
N VAL A 173 20.00 -2.50 2.95
CA VAL A 173 20.57 -1.75 1.82
C VAL A 173 20.98 -2.68 0.67
N ASN A 174 20.94 -2.17 -0.56
CA ASN A 174 21.30 -2.90 -1.79
C ASN A 174 20.42 -4.13 -2.07
N THR A 175 19.18 -4.12 -1.57
CA THR A 175 18.18 -5.15 -1.89
C THR A 175 17.06 -4.58 -2.76
N THR A 176 16.37 -5.46 -3.47
CA THR A 176 15.11 -5.16 -4.15
C THR A 176 13.97 -5.72 -3.30
N LYS A 177 12.87 -4.98 -3.19
CA LYS A 177 11.65 -5.48 -2.53
C LYS A 177 10.43 -5.25 -3.42
N TYR A 178 9.44 -6.12 -3.28
CA TYR A 178 8.13 -5.98 -3.90
C TYR A 178 7.11 -5.59 -2.84
N ILE A 179 6.24 -4.62 -3.14
CA ILE A 179 5.27 -4.06 -2.21
C ILE A 179 3.88 -4.13 -2.80
N ARG A 180 2.89 -4.52 -1.99
CA ARG A 180 1.46 -4.40 -2.30
C ARG A 180 0.68 -3.99 -1.07
N VAL A 181 -0.47 -3.35 -1.28
CA VAL A 181 -1.38 -2.91 -0.21
C VAL A 181 -2.65 -3.75 -0.26
N GLY A 182 -3.11 -4.21 0.90
CA GLY A 182 -4.32 -5.03 1.03
C GLY A 182 -5.43 -4.29 1.73
N SER A 183 -6.66 -4.45 1.23
CA SER A 183 -7.90 -4.14 1.97
C SER A 183 -8.58 -5.43 2.37
N ILE A 184 -8.82 -5.60 3.67
CA ILE A 184 -9.35 -6.81 4.29
C ILE A 184 -10.76 -6.50 4.79
N ASP A 185 -11.73 -7.29 4.35
CA ASP A 185 -13.06 -7.29 4.94
C ASP A 185 -13.03 -8.15 6.21
N THR A 186 -12.83 -7.48 7.35
CA THR A 186 -12.81 -8.12 8.67
C THR A 186 -14.19 -8.27 9.31
N ALA A 187 -15.25 -7.78 8.65
CA ALA A 187 -16.62 -7.82 9.16
C ALA A 187 -17.42 -9.00 8.60
N GLY A 188 -16.98 -9.61 7.49
CA GLY A 188 -17.62 -10.79 6.93
C GLY A 188 -16.66 -11.85 6.39
N SER A 189 -16.25 -11.70 5.13
CA SER A 189 -15.57 -12.75 4.35
C SER A 189 -14.15 -13.08 4.83
N ASN A 190 -13.50 -12.17 5.58
CA ASN A 190 -12.06 -12.25 5.91
C ASN A 190 -11.15 -12.38 4.69
N THR A 191 -11.62 -11.94 3.52
CA THR A 191 -10.85 -11.96 2.29
C THR A 191 -10.10 -10.64 2.10
N THR A 192 -9.00 -10.70 1.36
CA THR A 192 -8.15 -9.53 1.09
C THR A 192 -8.11 -9.24 -0.40
N SER A 193 -8.38 -7.99 -0.76
CA SER A 193 -8.12 -7.46 -2.09
C SER A 193 -6.79 -6.74 -2.11
N TRP A 194 -5.88 -7.19 -2.97
CA TRP A 194 -4.54 -6.64 -3.10
C TRP A 194 -4.45 -5.64 -4.25
N SER A 195 -3.69 -4.56 -4.05
CA SER A 195 -3.25 -3.67 -5.11
C SER A 195 -2.36 -4.40 -6.12
N ALA A 196 -2.16 -3.80 -7.29
CA ALA A 196 -0.99 -4.13 -8.11
C ALA A 196 0.29 -3.95 -7.27
N ALA A 197 1.25 -4.85 -7.48
CA ALA A 197 2.53 -4.77 -6.79
C ALA A 197 3.46 -3.76 -7.48
N ILE A 198 4.28 -3.08 -6.69
CA ILE A 198 5.39 -2.26 -7.18
C ILE A 198 6.72 -2.86 -6.72
N GLN A 199 7.77 -2.60 -7.47
CA GLN A 199 9.15 -2.92 -7.11
C GLN A 199 9.83 -1.66 -6.57
N ILE A 200 10.61 -1.79 -5.50
CA ILE A 200 11.47 -0.71 -4.97
C ILE A 200 12.91 -1.21 -4.84
N LYS A 201 13.85 -0.25 -4.81
CA LYS A 201 15.27 -0.51 -4.52
C LYS A 201 15.63 0.13 -3.19
N VAL A 202 16.20 -0.65 -2.28
CA VAL A 202 16.57 -0.16 -0.94
C VAL A 202 17.97 0.43 -0.99
N GLY A 203 18.08 1.71 -0.66
CA GLY A 203 19.30 2.50 -0.74
C GLY A 203 19.07 3.76 -1.55
N ASN A 204 19.12 4.91 -0.85
CA ASN A 204 18.85 6.23 -1.41
C ASN A 204 20.11 7.08 -1.64
N LYS A 205 21.30 6.50 -1.42
CA LYS A 205 22.58 7.19 -1.56
C LYS A 205 23.55 6.35 -2.36
N LEU A 206 24.18 6.98 -3.35
CA LEU A 206 25.40 6.50 -3.99
C LEU A 206 26.55 7.37 -3.49
N GLU A 207 27.46 6.78 -2.72
CA GLU A 207 28.65 7.44 -2.21
C GLU A 207 29.89 6.67 -2.62
N PHE A 208 30.86 7.37 -3.18
CA PHE A 208 32.15 6.78 -3.54
C PHE A 208 33.24 7.83 -3.53
N THR A 209 34.48 7.36 -3.40
CA THR A 209 35.69 8.19 -3.41
C THR A 209 36.66 7.59 -4.41
N THR A 210 37.26 8.45 -5.23
CA THR A 210 38.36 8.05 -6.12
C THR A 210 39.58 7.64 -5.31
N LEU A 211 40.41 6.74 -5.86
CA LEU A 211 41.67 6.40 -5.23
C LEU A 211 42.57 7.65 -5.15
N PRO A 212 43.31 7.85 -4.04
CA PRO A 212 44.27 8.94 -3.94
C PRO A 212 45.29 8.89 -5.09
N SER A 213 45.44 10.00 -5.79
CA SER A 213 46.47 10.19 -6.81
C SER A 213 47.61 11.00 -6.22
N ALA A 214 48.77 10.38 -6.05
CA ALA A 214 49.94 10.96 -5.41
C ALA A 214 50.60 12.05 -6.28
N LEU A 215 51.12 13.10 -5.64
CA LEU A 215 51.68 14.28 -6.26
C LEU A 215 52.93 14.75 -5.49
N ASP A 216 53.93 15.25 -6.22
CA ASP A 216 55.18 15.76 -5.63
C ASP A 216 55.12 17.25 -5.25
N PHE A 217 53.97 17.89 -5.49
CA PHE A 217 53.71 19.29 -5.19
C PHE A 217 52.38 19.45 -4.44
N MET A 218 52.21 20.56 -3.73
CA MET A 218 50.94 20.91 -3.08
C MET A 218 49.92 21.38 -4.13
N PRO A 219 48.81 20.66 -4.33
CA PRO A 219 47.76 21.11 -5.25
C PRO A 219 47.10 22.35 -4.67
N THR A 220 47.10 23.44 -5.44
CA THR A 220 46.46 24.70 -5.05
C THR A 220 45.11 24.86 -5.74
N ARG A 221 44.95 24.23 -6.91
CA ARG A 221 43.70 24.22 -7.67
C ARG A 221 43.34 22.83 -8.16
N LEU A 222 42.05 22.64 -8.41
CA LEU A 222 41.46 21.42 -8.92
C LEU A 222 40.38 21.74 -9.96
N ASN A 223 40.34 20.95 -11.03
CA ASN A 223 39.17 20.86 -11.90
C ASN A 223 38.67 19.41 -11.95
N VAL A 224 37.34 19.22 -11.89
CA VAL A 224 36.70 17.90 -11.95
C VAL A 224 35.71 17.88 -13.10
N ILE A 225 35.89 16.93 -14.01
CA ILE A 225 34.96 16.68 -15.12
C ILE A 225 34.52 15.23 -15.02
N ASP A 226 33.26 14.94 -15.34
CA ASP A 226 32.77 13.56 -15.37
C ASP A 226 31.81 13.29 -16.52
N LYS A 227 31.60 12.00 -16.76
CA LYS A 227 30.50 11.48 -17.56
C LYS A 227 29.52 10.81 -16.60
N LYS A 228 28.28 11.28 -16.55
CA LYS A 228 27.26 10.80 -15.61
C LYS A 228 25.86 10.90 -16.19
N THR A 229 24.96 10.07 -15.66
CA THR A 229 23.51 10.20 -15.80
C THR A 229 22.93 10.35 -14.41
N VAL A 230 22.18 11.43 -14.15
CA VAL A 230 21.56 11.66 -12.84
C VAL A 230 20.11 12.08 -13.07
N ASP A 231 19.17 11.28 -12.58
CA ASP A 231 17.75 11.64 -12.55
C ASP A 231 17.54 13.05 -11.99
N SER A 232 16.64 13.83 -12.59
CA SER A 232 16.42 15.24 -12.24
C SER A 232 15.92 15.45 -10.81
N LYS A 233 15.39 14.42 -10.15
CA LYS A 233 15.01 14.46 -8.74
C LYS A 233 16.18 14.18 -7.80
N ALA A 234 17.27 13.61 -8.28
CA ALA A 234 18.44 13.32 -7.47
C ALA A 234 19.30 14.57 -7.24
N THR A 235 20.03 14.61 -6.13
CA THR A 235 20.95 15.69 -5.78
C THR A 235 22.37 15.16 -5.66
N ILE A 236 23.34 15.91 -6.21
CA ILE A 236 24.76 15.57 -6.20
C ILE A 236 25.54 16.57 -5.36
N LYS A 237 26.45 16.07 -4.51
CA LYS A 237 27.51 16.85 -3.87
C LYS A 237 28.85 16.24 -4.22
N VAL A 238 29.81 17.12 -4.52
CA VAL A 238 31.18 16.73 -4.85
C VAL A 238 32.13 17.41 -3.87
N PHE A 239 33.09 16.63 -3.38
CA PHE A 239 34.11 17.07 -2.44
C PHE A 239 35.48 16.74 -3.01
N ALA A 240 36.46 17.57 -2.70
CA ALA A 240 37.84 17.33 -3.05
C ALA A 240 38.75 17.38 -1.82
N CYS A 241 39.86 16.69 -1.92
CA CYS A 241 40.88 16.62 -0.89
C CYS A 241 42.24 16.71 -1.57
N ASN A 242 43.11 17.61 -1.13
CA ASN A 242 44.48 17.73 -1.63
C ASN A 242 45.52 17.00 -0.76
N ASN A 243 45.10 16.45 0.39
CA ASN A 243 45.92 15.65 1.31
C ASN A 243 45.33 14.25 1.52
N ALA A 244 44.90 13.58 0.45
CA ALA A 244 44.13 12.33 0.50
C ALA A 244 44.86 11.11 1.10
N LEU A 245 46.18 11.19 1.32
CA LEU A 245 46.99 10.18 2.00
C LEU A 245 47.18 10.45 3.50
N ASP A 246 46.64 11.54 4.02
CA ASP A 246 46.66 11.83 5.45
C ASP A 246 45.82 10.80 6.23
N VAL A 247 46.16 10.56 7.50
CA VAL A 247 45.34 9.72 8.39
C VAL A 247 43.95 10.33 8.60
N ALA A 248 43.88 11.66 8.59
CA ALA A 248 42.64 12.44 8.63
C ALA A 248 42.64 13.47 7.49
N PRO A 249 42.25 13.08 6.25
CA PRO A 249 42.24 13.98 5.12
C PRO A 249 41.23 15.12 5.26
N THR A 250 41.58 16.29 4.72
CA THR A 250 40.71 17.48 4.73
C THR A 250 39.86 17.49 3.47
N TRP A 251 38.55 17.28 3.62
CA TRP A 251 37.60 17.30 2.52
C TRP A 251 36.91 18.67 2.41
N GLU A 252 37.04 19.29 1.24
CA GLU A 252 36.43 20.58 0.92
C GLU A 252 35.26 20.38 -0.05
N ASN A 253 34.12 21.04 0.19
CA ASN A 253 32.95 20.94 -0.68
C ASN A 253 33.14 21.81 -1.92
N ILE A 254 33.16 21.18 -3.10
CA ILE A 254 33.40 21.83 -4.39
C ILE A 254 32.14 21.85 -5.28
N THR A 255 30.97 21.52 -4.74
CA THR A 255 29.74 21.28 -5.52
C THR A 255 29.36 22.46 -6.42
N THR A 256 29.56 23.70 -5.95
CA THR A 256 29.30 24.90 -6.74
C THR A 256 30.22 24.97 -7.96
N GLN A 257 31.54 24.90 -7.74
CA GLN A 257 32.53 24.94 -8.82
C GLN A 257 32.34 23.79 -9.80
N TYR A 258 32.07 22.59 -9.29
CA TYR A 258 31.72 21.43 -10.09
C TYR A 258 30.49 21.67 -10.99
N ASN A 259 29.40 22.25 -10.47
CA ASN A 259 28.18 22.52 -11.25
C ASN A 259 28.39 23.57 -12.35
N TYR A 260 29.31 24.51 -12.14
CA TYR A 260 29.64 25.56 -13.11
C TYR A 260 30.87 25.22 -13.97
N ASN A 261 31.45 24.02 -13.82
CA ASN A 261 32.68 23.60 -14.49
C ASN A 261 33.84 24.59 -14.28
N GLU A 262 33.96 25.09 -13.05
CA GLU A 262 34.99 26.04 -12.62
C GLU A 262 36.07 25.33 -11.80
N ALA A 263 37.28 25.91 -11.80
CA ALA A 263 38.34 25.43 -10.94
C ALA A 263 38.05 25.76 -9.47
N TYR A 264 38.25 24.79 -8.59
CA TYR A 264 38.27 24.98 -7.14
C TYR A 264 39.67 25.41 -6.68
N VAL A 265 39.73 26.35 -5.73
CA VAL A 265 40.98 26.76 -5.07
C VAL A 265 40.96 26.18 -3.66
N PHE A 266 41.93 25.32 -3.34
CA PHE A 266 42.00 24.68 -2.02
C PHE A 266 42.29 25.71 -0.93
N THR A 267 41.56 25.60 0.18
CA THR A 267 41.86 26.35 1.40
C THR A 267 42.78 25.55 2.33
N ASN A 268 42.81 24.23 2.21
CA ASN A 268 43.74 23.40 2.95
C ASN A 268 45.18 23.58 2.44
N THR A 269 46.05 24.00 3.35
CA THR A 269 47.50 24.15 3.12
C THR A 269 48.34 23.19 3.96
N THR A 270 47.70 22.26 4.68
CA THR A 270 48.37 21.34 5.61
C THR A 270 48.37 19.90 5.07
N LYS A 271 49.50 19.21 5.23
CA LYS A 271 49.67 17.78 4.97
C LYS A 271 50.37 17.13 6.15
N THR A 272 49.83 16.00 6.59
CA THR A 272 50.42 15.15 7.64
C THR A 272 50.94 13.82 7.10
N GLY A 273 50.48 13.40 5.92
CA GLY A 273 50.96 12.22 5.21
C GLY A 273 52.32 12.43 4.55
N ASN A 274 52.92 11.34 4.07
CA ASN A 274 54.26 11.38 3.48
C ASN A 274 54.30 12.11 2.13
N GLN A 275 53.22 12.11 1.36
CA GLN A 275 53.15 12.71 0.01
C GLN A 275 51.81 13.42 -0.19
N TRP A 276 51.81 14.51 -0.98
CA TRP A 276 50.55 15.15 -1.38
C TRP A 276 49.75 14.18 -2.24
N ALA A 277 48.43 14.23 -2.14
CA ALA A 277 47.59 13.39 -2.98
C ALA A 277 46.21 14.00 -3.15
N VAL A 278 45.70 13.94 -4.37
CA VAL A 278 44.36 14.40 -4.67
C VAL A 278 43.38 13.24 -4.68
N ALA A 279 42.20 13.46 -4.09
CA ALA A 279 41.05 12.59 -4.29
C ALA A 279 39.77 13.41 -4.35
N VAL A 280 38.79 12.87 -5.06
CA VAL A 280 37.44 13.41 -5.20
C VAL A 280 36.42 12.42 -4.65
N LYS A 281 35.45 12.90 -3.90
CA LYS A 281 34.34 12.14 -3.32
C LYS A 281 33.02 12.66 -3.87
N TYR A 282 32.14 11.73 -4.21
CA TYR A 282 30.78 12.00 -4.66
C TYR A 282 29.79 11.52 -3.60
N GLN A 283 28.75 12.33 -3.37
CA GLN A 283 27.56 11.94 -2.61
C GLN A 283 26.33 12.27 -3.44
N ILE A 284 25.68 11.26 -3.99
CA ILE A 284 24.45 11.40 -4.79
C ILE A 284 23.30 10.84 -3.98
N SER A 285 22.32 11.68 -3.65
CA SER A 285 21.07 11.26 -3.01
C SER A 285 19.99 11.13 -4.07
N ALA A 286 19.38 9.95 -4.20
CA ALA A 286 18.39 9.70 -5.24
C ALA A 286 17.06 10.43 -4.98
N ASN A 287 16.76 10.75 -3.72
CA ASN A 287 15.49 11.33 -3.29
C ASN A 287 14.32 10.43 -3.77
N ASP A 288 13.41 10.94 -4.60
CA ASP A 288 12.31 10.17 -5.19
C ASP A 288 12.57 9.79 -6.67
N ALA A 289 13.85 9.74 -7.07
CA ALA A 289 14.25 9.30 -8.40
C ALA A 289 13.85 7.85 -8.67
N ALA A 290 13.35 7.61 -9.88
CA ALA A 290 13.07 6.28 -10.41
C ALA A 290 13.92 5.97 -11.66
N GLY A 291 14.55 7.00 -12.25
CA GLY A 291 15.46 6.88 -13.37
C GLY A 291 16.88 6.48 -12.98
N GLU A 292 17.76 6.52 -13.98
CA GLU A 292 19.15 6.12 -13.84
C GLU A 292 19.97 7.13 -13.00
N ILE A 293 20.84 6.59 -12.16
CA ILE A 293 21.90 7.33 -11.47
C ILE A 293 23.18 6.54 -11.70
N SER A 294 24.08 7.07 -12.51
CA SER A 294 25.35 6.45 -12.90
C SER A 294 26.44 7.50 -13.06
N VAL A 295 27.68 7.10 -12.76
CA VAL A 295 28.90 7.87 -13.04
C VAL A 295 29.83 6.92 -13.79
N ASP A 296 30.09 7.24 -15.05
CA ASP A 296 30.83 6.38 -15.98
C ASP A 296 32.33 6.65 -15.97
N ALA A 297 32.71 7.92 -15.80
CA ALA A 297 34.11 8.36 -15.86
C ALA A 297 34.31 9.64 -15.08
N ILE A 298 35.50 9.80 -14.49
CA ILE A 298 35.89 10.98 -13.71
C ILE A 298 37.29 11.38 -14.16
N GLY A 299 37.43 12.63 -14.59
CA GLY A 299 38.69 13.29 -14.89
C GLY A 299 39.01 14.33 -13.82
N VAL A 300 40.22 14.26 -13.28
CA VAL A 300 40.71 15.17 -12.24
C VAL A 300 41.98 15.84 -12.74
N GLY A 301 41.94 17.17 -12.88
CA GLY A 301 43.10 18.01 -13.18
C GLY A 301 43.50 18.82 -11.96
N VAL A 302 44.81 18.98 -11.73
CA VAL A 302 45.36 19.75 -10.60
C VAL A 302 46.50 20.65 -11.06
N SER A 303 46.71 21.75 -10.34
CA SER A 303 47.87 22.65 -10.49
C SER A 303 48.28 23.28 -9.17
#